data_AF-A0A1F2RJT2-F1
#
_entry.id   AF-A0A1F2RJT2-F1
#
_cell.length_a   1.000
_cell.length_b   1.000
_cell.length_c   1.000
_cell.angle_alpha   90.00
_cell.angle_beta   90.00
_cell.angle_gamma   90.00
#
_symmetry.space_group_name_H-M   'P 1'
#
loop_
_entity.id
_entity.type
_entity.pdbx_description
1 polymer ?
#
loop_
_entity_poly.entity_id
_entity_poly.type
_entity_poly.pdbx_seq_one_letter_code
_entity_poly.pdbx_strand_id
1 'polypeptide(L)' 'MINNEAQLQQAIEQIQGLCRAIDALRRDIFPKNPRNFAIMAEGPVDEIRKLQSDIDAYINRLEAVGKTA' A
#
# COMPACT_ATOMS: atom_id res chain seq x y z
N MET A 1 7.56 -9.34 1.58
CA MET A 1 7.30 -10.54 0.74
C MET A 1 6.15 -11.37 1.30
N ILE A 2 5.06 -11.50 0.55
CA ILE A 2 3.82 -12.21 0.91
C ILE A 2 3.88 -13.67 0.45
N ASN A 3 3.50 -14.62 1.30
CA ASN A 3 3.60 -16.07 1.02
C ASN A 3 2.29 -16.83 1.18
N ASN A 4 1.27 -16.22 1.76
CA ASN A 4 -0.02 -16.85 2.03
C ASN A 4 -1.15 -15.82 2.08
N GLU A 5 -2.39 -16.31 2.09
CA GLU A 5 -3.60 -15.47 2.11
C GLU A 5 -3.70 -14.57 3.34
N ALA A 6 -3.24 -15.02 4.51
CA ALA A 6 -3.24 -14.19 5.72
C ALA A 6 -2.31 -12.97 5.58
N GLN A 7 -1.13 -13.17 5.01
CA GLN A 7 -0.19 -12.07 4.72
C GLN A 7 -0.70 -11.15 3.61
N LEU A 8 -1.43 -11.68 2.62
CA LEU A 8 -2.11 -10.88 1.60
C LEU A 8 -3.18 -9.98 2.24
N GLN A 9 -4.03 -10.55 3.08
CA GLN A 9 -5.07 -9.80 3.79
C GLN A 9 -4.47 -8.70 4.67
N GLN A 10 -3.40 -9.03 5.41
CA GLN A 10 -2.69 -8.05 6.23
C GLN A 10 -2.11 -6.90 5.37
N ALA A 11 -1.53 -7.19 4.21
CA ALA A 11 -1.00 -6.16 3.31
C ALA A 11 -2.11 -5.23 2.77
N ILE A 12 -3.26 -5.79 2.43
CA ILE A 12 -4.44 -5.01 1.99
C ILE A 12 -4.91 -4.08 3.11
N GLU A 13 -5.02 -4.58 4.35
CA GLU A 13 -5.43 -3.78 5.51
C GLU A 13 -4.43 -2.66 5.81
N GLN A 14 -3.13 -2.92 5.67
CA GLN A 14 -2.09 -1.90 5.82
C GLN A 14 -2.22 -0.80 4.77
N ILE A 15 -2.42 -1.15 3.49
CA ILE A 15 -2.67 -0.17 2.42
C ILE A 15 -3.90 0.69 2.77
N GLN A 16 -5.00 0.09 3.21
CA GLN A 16 -6.20 0.84 3.61
C GLN A 16 -5.94 1.80 4.78
N GLY A 17 -5.13 1.37 5.76
CA GLY A 17 -4.70 2.23 6.87
C GLY A 17 -3.89 3.43 6.39
N LEU A 18 -2.92 3.20 5.50
CA LEU A 18 -2.08 4.26 4.93
C LEU A 18 -2.88 5.24 4.08
N CYS A 19 -3.84 4.75 3.26
CA CYS A 19 -4.74 5.62 2.51
C CYS A 19 -5.55 6.54 3.44
N ARG A 20 -6.13 6.00 4.53
CA ARG A 20 -6.84 6.81 5.53
C ARG A 20 -5.94 7.86 6.19
N ALA A 21 -4.68 7.54 6.45
CA ALA A 21 -3.71 8.49 6.98
C ALA A 21 -3.41 9.63 5.99
N ILE A 22 -3.23 9.31 4.70
CA ILE A 22 -3.05 10.32 3.64
C ILE A 22 -4.28 11.21 3.52
N ASP A 23 -5.49 10.65 3.58
CA ASP A 23 -6.73 11.44 3.54
C ASP A 23 -6.85 12.40 4.73
N ALA A 24 -6.43 11.96 5.92
CA ALA A 24 -6.37 12.84 7.08
C ALA A 24 -5.36 13.97 6.89
N LEU A 25 -4.14 13.68 6.40
CA LEU A 25 -3.15 14.70 6.08
C LEU A 25 -3.67 15.68 5.02
N ARG A 26 -4.37 15.17 4.00
CA ARG A 26 -4.95 15.99 2.92
C ARG A 26 -6.04 16.92 3.44
N ARG A 27 -6.85 16.47 4.40
CA ARG A 27 -7.88 17.33 5.01
C ARG A 27 -7.27 18.37 5.95
N ASP A 28 -6.34 17.97 6.81
CA ASP A 28 -5.94 18.77 7.97
C ASP A 28 -4.71 19.66 7.71
N ILE A 29 -3.81 19.22 6.81
CA ILE A 29 -2.51 19.85 6.54
C ILE A 29 -2.48 20.54 5.18
N PHE A 30 -2.94 19.89 4.11
CA PHE A 30 -2.83 20.42 2.75
C PHE A 30 -3.41 21.84 2.57
N PRO A 31 -4.60 22.20 3.09
CA PRO A 31 -5.16 23.54 2.91
C PRO A 31 -4.32 24.64 3.59
N LYS A 32 -3.53 24.29 4.61
CA LYS A 32 -2.71 25.22 5.39
C LYS A 32 -1.28 25.29 4.90
N ASN A 33 -0.72 24.14 4.51
CA ASN A 33 0.66 24.01 4.05
C ASN A 33 0.80 22.81 3.10
N PRO A 34 0.62 23.03 1.78
CA PRO A 34 0.76 21.99 0.77
C PRO A 34 2.15 21.33 0.75
N ARG A 35 3.21 22.10 1.06
CA ARG A 35 4.59 21.58 1.09
C ARG A 35 4.76 20.57 2.22
N ASN A 36 4.26 20.88 3.42
CA ASN A 36 4.32 19.93 4.54
C ASN A 36 3.47 18.70 4.28
N PHE A 37 2.29 18.84 3.66
CA PHE A 37 1.51 17.68 3.23
C PHE A 37 2.33 16.74 2.33
N ALA A 38 3.01 17.29 1.31
CA ALA A 38 3.79 16.47 0.38
C ALA A 38 4.90 15.68 1.08
N ILE A 39 5.64 16.32 1.99
CA ILE A 39 6.71 15.69 2.78
C ILE A 39 6.14 14.59 3.70
N MET A 40 5.02 14.86 4.38
CA MET A 40 4.42 13.90 5.31
C MET A 40 3.75 12.72 4.59
N ALA A 41 3.24 12.94 3.37
CA ALA A 41 2.61 11.90 2.55
C ALA A 41 3.63 10.99 1.84
N GLU A 42 4.89 11.41 1.69
CA GLU A 42 5.95 10.65 1.00
C GLU A 42 6.12 9.24 1.58
N GLY A 43 6.34 9.14 2.90
CA GLY A 43 6.50 7.85 3.58
C GLY A 43 5.32 6.88 3.37
N PRO A 44 4.07 7.29 3.66
CA PRO A 44 2.89 6.47 3.40
C PRO A 44 2.74 6.05 1.93
N VAL A 45 3.02 6.95 0.98
CA VAL A 45 2.92 6.64 -0.46
C VAL A 45 3.96 5.60 -0.87
N ASP A 46 5.19 5.73 -0.39
CA ASP A 46 6.24 4.77 -0.70
C ASP A 46 5.97 3.39 -0.09
N GLU A 47 5.39 3.34 1.10
CA GLU A 47 5.01 2.07 1.73
C GLU A 47 3.85 1.40 0.99
N ILE A 48 2.85 2.17 0.54
CA ILE A 48 1.77 1.64 -0.33
C ILE A 48 2.36 1.00 -1.58
N ARG A 49 3.33 1.66 -2.25
CA ARG A 49 3.96 1.12 -3.47
C ARG A 49 4.68 -0.19 -3.22
N LYS A 50 5.38 -0.32 -2.08
CA LYS A 50 6.06 -1.58 -1.71
C LYS A 50 5.06 -2.69 -1.46
N LEU A 51 3.99 -2.42 -0.70
CA LEU A 51 2.95 -3.40 -0.42
C LEU A 51 2.23 -3.85 -1.71
N GLN A 52 1.93 -2.92 -2.61
CA GLN A 52 1.36 -3.24 -3.93
C GLN A 52 2.29 -4.16 -4.74
N SER A 53 3.58 -3.86 -4.80
CA SER A 53 4.57 -4.71 -5.48
C SER A 53 4.66 -6.11 -4.87
N ASP A 54 4.62 -6.21 -3.54
CA ASP A 54 4.61 -7.49 -2.83
C ASP A 54 3.34 -8.32 -3.14
N ILE A 55 2.18 -7.67 -3.25
CA ILE A 55 0.91 -8.28 -3.65
C ILE A 55 0.98 -8.77 -5.09
N ASP A 56 1.41 -7.91 -6.02
CA ASP A 56 1.55 -8.26 -7.44
C ASP A 56 2.48 -9.46 -7.62
N ALA A 57 3.62 -9.47 -6.92
CA ALA A 57 4.55 -10.59 -6.94
C ALA A 57 3.92 -11.89 -6.41
N TYR A 58 3.07 -11.82 -5.38
CA TYR A 58 2.37 -12.98 -4.85
C TYR A 58 1.31 -13.51 -5.84
N ILE A 59 0.49 -12.63 -6.41
CA ILE A 59 -0.53 -13.01 -7.40
C ILE A 59 0.12 -13.65 -8.63
N ASN A 60 1.18 -13.05 -9.17
CA ASN A 60 1.92 -13.59 -10.31
C ASN A 60 2.45 -15.01 -10.04
N ARG A 61 2.91 -15.30 -8.80
CA ARG A 61 3.34 -16.66 -8.42
C ARG A 61 2.16 -17.65 -8.40
N LEU A 62 1.01 -17.24 -7.88
CA LEU A 62 -0.19 -18.10 -7.86
C LEU A 62 -0.66 -18.45 -9.27
N GLU A 63 -0.69 -17.45 -10.17
CA GLU A 63 -1.07 -17.66 -11.57
C GLU A 63 -0.09 -18.57 -12.32
N ALA A 64 1.21 -18.45 -12.04
CA ALA A 64 2.23 -19.32 -12.63
C ALA A 64 2.04 -20.79 -12.21
N VAL A 65 1.70 -21.05 -10.95
CA VAL A 65 1.39 -22.39 -10.45
C VAL A 65 0.13 -22.95 -11.12
N GLY A 66 -0.92 -22.13 -11.26
CA GLY A 66 -2.19 -22.53 -11.88
C GLY A 66 -2.09 -22.84 -13.38
N LYS A 67 -1.12 -22.28 -14.11
CA LYS A 67 -0.88 -22.57 -15.55
C LYS A 67 -0.10 -23.86 -15.81
N THR A 68 0.53 -24.42 -14.78
CA THR A 68 1.34 -25.65 -14.87
C THR A 68 0.60 -26.92 -14.40
N ALA A 69 -0.64 -26.77 -13.92
CA ALA A 69 -1.53 -27.85 -13.48
C ALA A 69 -2.56 -28.18 -14.56
#